data_AF-H3GS40-F1
#
_entry.id   AF-H3GS40-F1
#
_cell.length_a   1.000
_cell.length_b   1.000
_cell.length_c   1.000
_cell.angle_alpha   90.00
_cell.angle_beta   90.00
_cell.angle_gamma   90.00
#
_symmetry.space_group_name_H-M   'P 1'
#
loop_
_entity.id
_entity.type
_entity.pdbx_description
1 polymer ?
#
loop_
_entity_poly.entity_id
_entity_poly.type
_entity_poly.pdbx_seq_one_letter_code
_entity_poly.pdbx_strand_id
1 'polypeptide(L)'
;MPHPTTLSADDLKRMRASVSPPVQSDREARRQAIKLKSEQRTAKWPNTLEAMREKKDRWKKDKEDRLEEERKKIDEEEMRLQREAQTKQIERANSLLYEQTDRMKTLRSKQLLADVVHHRTIQLEEKRMLKDQDDLTNDLYDQQVFAKVLEDEEEEQRRRKKQLQENARLAVIQKEQLEEYKQRYINELREEKRDGEQMKKQAEQEYLDEMEKERQRKMRLKQASEETQLANQRLRAHREMQKDKERLEDVKREEDERKKQLRDAKRQDLQRQKKESAQARKQRMIDLATRNLVKLEQQGEVRLQNQSKEVQAKEDKELKDRAARRAAEKDAIARSRRYQLECKQREKEHEDQEALESVIQWEQFGRRIEMQVKQEEQEQRMEDLRLAVGQKQQADARRKTRKDERVAALQDNQEARRALDYETDRFKVVAQQALDEARERGLSNVFPIQKALVEKRIDLLHASGFRV
;
A
#
# COMPACT_ATOMS: atom_id res chain seq x y z
N MET A 1 15.91 -57.97 79.40
CA MET A 1 15.17 -59.12 79.97
C MET A 1 13.68 -58.78 80.05
N PRO A 2 12.86 -59.23 79.10
CA PRO A 2 11.45 -59.53 79.31
C PRO A 2 11.25 -61.05 79.48
N HIS A 3 10.54 -61.46 80.52
CA HIS A 3 10.24 -62.87 80.81
C HIS A 3 9.12 -63.39 79.88
N PRO A 4 9.26 -64.59 79.27
CA PRO A 4 8.20 -65.19 78.49
C PRO A 4 7.08 -65.73 79.40
N THR A 5 5.87 -65.19 79.23
CA THR A 5 4.64 -65.63 79.92
C THR A 5 4.06 -66.86 79.20
N THR A 6 4.13 -68.03 79.82
CA THR A 6 3.49 -69.26 79.30
C THR A 6 2.03 -69.33 79.78
N LEU A 7 1.07 -69.16 78.86
CA LEU A 7 -0.37 -69.36 79.10
C LEU A 7 -0.71 -70.86 79.19
N SER A 8 -1.49 -71.25 80.20
CA SER A 8 -1.95 -72.62 80.42
C SER A 8 -3.08 -73.01 79.46
N ALA A 9 -3.18 -74.29 79.09
CA ALA A 9 -4.19 -74.82 78.18
C ALA A 9 -5.64 -74.58 78.65
N ASP A 10 -5.86 -74.45 79.96
CA ASP A 10 -7.20 -74.18 80.53
C ASP A 10 -7.64 -72.73 80.30
N ASP A 11 -6.72 -71.77 80.36
CA ASP A 11 -7.02 -70.36 80.03
C ASP A 11 -7.44 -70.22 78.57
N LEU A 12 -6.82 -71.01 77.68
CA LEU A 12 -7.14 -71.03 76.25
C LEU A 12 -8.53 -71.62 75.98
N LYS A 13 -8.96 -72.65 76.74
CA LYS A 13 -10.32 -73.20 76.65
C LYS A 13 -11.39 -72.24 77.16
N ARG A 14 -11.12 -71.54 78.26
CA ARG A 14 -12.04 -70.53 78.80
C ARG A 14 -12.22 -69.36 77.82
N MET A 15 -11.13 -68.88 77.22
CA MET A 15 -11.21 -67.83 76.19
C MET A 15 -12.01 -68.27 74.96
N ARG A 16 -11.91 -69.55 74.55
CA ARG A 16 -12.71 -70.09 73.44
C ARG A 16 -14.20 -70.19 73.77
N ALA A 17 -14.56 -70.61 74.98
CA ALA A 17 -15.95 -70.69 75.41
C ALA A 17 -16.62 -69.31 75.58
N SER A 18 -15.86 -68.26 75.93
CA SER A 18 -16.39 -66.90 76.07
C SER A 18 -16.62 -66.17 74.74
N VAL A 19 -16.06 -66.69 73.63
CA VAL A 19 -16.16 -66.08 72.28
C VAL A 19 -17.10 -66.89 71.37
N SER A 20 -17.54 -68.09 71.78
CA SER A 20 -18.53 -68.86 71.01
C SER A 20 -19.93 -68.24 71.13
N PRO A 21 -20.65 -68.03 70.02
CA PRO A 21 -22.02 -67.48 70.04
C PRO A 21 -22.96 -68.35 70.89
N PRO A 22 -23.90 -67.76 71.66
CA PRO A 22 -24.90 -68.55 72.40
C PRO A 22 -25.76 -69.36 71.42
N VAL A 23 -26.00 -70.64 71.72
CA VAL A 23 -26.85 -71.53 70.93
C VAL A 23 -28.29 -70.99 70.97
N GLN A 24 -28.78 -70.48 69.84
CA GLN A 24 -30.12 -69.88 69.73
C GLN A 24 -31.20 -70.92 70.04
N SER A 25 -32.09 -70.60 70.96
CA SER A 25 -33.23 -71.45 71.32
C SER A 25 -34.30 -71.43 70.21
N ASP A 26 -35.04 -72.52 69.99
CA ASP A 26 -36.15 -72.62 69.01
C ASP A 26 -37.16 -71.45 69.10
N ARG A 27 -37.32 -70.87 70.29
CA ARG A 27 -38.18 -69.69 70.51
C ARG A 27 -37.62 -68.44 69.84
N GLU A 28 -36.31 -68.26 69.84
CA GLU A 28 -35.62 -67.13 69.19
C GLU A 28 -35.68 -67.26 67.67
N ALA A 29 -35.50 -68.47 67.14
CA ALA A 29 -35.65 -68.75 65.71
C ALA A 29 -37.06 -68.42 65.18
N ARG A 30 -38.11 -68.82 65.91
CA ARG A 30 -39.50 -68.45 65.55
C ARG A 30 -39.74 -66.93 65.62
N ARG A 31 -39.19 -66.26 66.63
CA ARG A 31 -39.29 -64.80 66.77
C ARG A 31 -38.59 -64.09 65.61
N GLN A 32 -37.41 -64.55 65.20
CA GLN A 32 -36.68 -64.02 64.04
C GLN A 32 -37.47 -64.24 62.74
N ALA A 33 -38.06 -65.42 62.54
CA ALA A 33 -38.87 -65.71 61.35
C ALA A 33 -40.12 -64.82 61.25
N ILE A 34 -40.81 -64.56 62.36
CA ILE A 34 -41.96 -63.64 62.40
C ILE A 34 -41.50 -62.20 62.18
N LYS A 35 -40.37 -61.80 62.77
CA LYS A 35 -39.76 -60.48 62.57
C LYS A 35 -39.43 -60.24 61.08
N LEU A 36 -38.80 -61.20 60.41
CA LEU A 36 -38.52 -61.17 58.97
C LEU A 36 -39.79 -61.01 58.13
N LYS A 37 -40.85 -61.77 58.42
CA LYS A 37 -42.14 -61.64 57.71
C LYS A 37 -42.78 -60.26 57.93
N SER A 38 -42.60 -59.69 59.12
CA SER A 38 -43.06 -58.33 59.44
C SER A 38 -42.24 -57.28 58.68
N GLU A 39 -40.91 -57.37 58.71
CA GLU A 39 -39.99 -56.49 57.96
C GLU A 39 -40.29 -56.51 56.46
N GLN A 40 -40.53 -57.68 55.87
CA GLN A 40 -40.91 -57.83 54.46
C GLN A 40 -42.26 -57.17 54.12
N ARG A 41 -43.22 -57.18 55.06
CA ARG A 41 -44.51 -56.48 54.89
C ARG A 41 -44.33 -54.98 55.02
N THR A 42 -43.59 -54.53 56.04
CA THR A 42 -43.30 -53.11 56.30
C THR A 42 -42.52 -52.47 55.16
N ALA A 43 -41.59 -53.20 54.52
CA ALA A 43 -40.83 -52.72 53.37
C ALA A 43 -41.72 -52.36 52.15
N LYS A 44 -42.90 -52.98 52.03
CA LYS A 44 -43.85 -52.71 50.94
C LYS A 44 -44.82 -51.56 51.24
N TRP A 45 -44.81 -51.04 52.47
CA TRP A 45 -45.71 -49.97 52.87
C TRP A 45 -45.20 -48.62 52.35
N PRO A 46 -45.97 -47.91 51.51
CA PRO A 46 -45.53 -46.65 50.93
C PRO A 46 -45.50 -45.48 51.95
N ASN A 47 -46.04 -45.71 53.15
CA ASN A 47 -46.23 -44.68 54.18
C ASN A 47 -45.28 -44.84 55.38
N THR A 48 -44.24 -45.66 55.29
CA THR A 48 -43.18 -45.68 56.31
C THR A 48 -42.33 -44.41 56.19
N LEU A 49 -41.69 -44.00 57.29
CA LEU A 49 -40.79 -42.83 57.27
C LEU A 49 -39.64 -43.03 56.28
N GLU A 50 -39.13 -44.25 56.15
CA GLU A 50 -38.08 -44.61 55.19
C GLU A 50 -38.58 -44.49 53.75
N ALA A 51 -39.76 -45.04 53.43
CA ALA A 51 -40.35 -44.91 52.09
C ALA A 51 -40.67 -43.44 51.74
N MET A 52 -41.10 -42.63 52.70
CA MET A 52 -41.32 -41.19 52.49
C MET A 52 -40.01 -40.42 52.27
N ARG A 53 -38.93 -40.76 52.98
CA ARG A 53 -37.59 -40.21 52.75
C ARG A 53 -37.08 -40.58 51.36
N GLU A 54 -37.15 -41.85 50.99
CA GLU A 54 -36.78 -42.32 49.65
C GLU A 54 -37.59 -41.63 48.56
N LYS A 55 -38.91 -41.46 48.75
CA LYS A 55 -39.75 -40.74 47.78
C LYS A 55 -39.33 -39.27 47.65
N LYS A 56 -39.00 -38.60 48.75
CA LYS A 56 -38.50 -37.22 48.75
C LYS A 56 -37.15 -37.11 48.06
N ASP A 57 -36.25 -38.06 48.30
CA ASP A 57 -34.92 -38.08 47.69
C ASP A 57 -34.99 -38.42 46.20
N ARG A 58 -35.84 -39.37 45.80
CA ARG A 58 -36.15 -39.64 44.38
C ARG A 58 -36.76 -38.42 43.71
N TRP A 59 -37.70 -37.72 44.36
CA TRP A 59 -38.29 -36.50 43.81
C TRP A 59 -37.26 -35.37 43.64
N LYS A 60 -36.33 -35.21 44.60
CA LYS A 60 -35.23 -34.25 44.47
C LYS A 60 -34.32 -34.62 43.32
N LYS A 61 -33.95 -35.89 43.22
CA LYS A 61 -33.11 -36.41 42.14
C LYS A 61 -33.79 -36.23 40.78
N ASP A 62 -35.06 -36.63 40.63
CA ASP A 62 -35.83 -36.43 39.40
C ASP A 62 -35.93 -34.93 39.04
N LYS A 63 -36.04 -34.05 40.04
CA LYS A 63 -36.04 -32.60 39.81
C LYS A 63 -34.69 -32.08 39.36
N GLU A 64 -33.60 -32.54 39.97
CA GLU A 64 -32.22 -32.20 39.60
C GLU A 64 -31.90 -32.72 38.19
N ASP A 65 -32.23 -33.98 37.89
CA ASP A 65 -32.05 -34.61 36.59
C ASP A 65 -32.79 -33.83 35.49
N ARG A 66 -34.04 -33.41 35.73
CA ARG A 66 -34.80 -32.56 34.79
C ARG A 66 -34.16 -31.20 34.57
N LEU A 67 -33.68 -30.55 35.64
CA LEU A 67 -33.00 -29.25 35.52
C LEU A 67 -31.66 -29.38 34.78
N GLU A 68 -30.93 -30.47 34.97
CA GLU A 68 -29.71 -30.76 34.22
C GLU A 68 -29.99 -31.05 32.75
N GLU A 69 -31.06 -31.78 32.43
CA GLU A 69 -31.51 -31.99 31.05
C GLU A 69 -31.90 -30.67 30.37
N GLU A 70 -32.59 -29.77 31.07
CA GLU A 70 -32.91 -28.44 30.56
C GLU A 70 -31.66 -27.61 30.30
N ARG A 71 -30.67 -27.64 31.22
CA ARG A 71 -29.37 -26.98 31.02
C ARG A 71 -28.61 -27.54 29.81
N LYS A 72 -28.55 -28.86 29.67
CA LYS A 72 -27.90 -29.51 28.51
C LYS A 72 -28.55 -29.10 27.19
N LYS A 73 -29.88 -28.98 27.14
CA LYS A 73 -30.58 -28.49 25.94
C LYS A 73 -30.22 -27.04 25.61
N ILE A 74 -30.14 -26.17 26.62
CA ILE A 74 -29.72 -24.78 26.43
C ILE A 74 -28.27 -24.74 25.93
N ASP A 75 -27.36 -25.50 26.54
CA ASP A 75 -25.96 -25.56 26.09
C ASP A 75 -25.85 -26.07 24.65
N GLU A 76 -26.64 -27.07 24.25
CA GLU A 76 -26.71 -27.57 22.87
C GLU A 76 -27.23 -26.52 21.89
N GLU A 77 -28.28 -25.77 22.26
CA GLU A 77 -28.84 -24.69 21.45
C GLU A 77 -27.86 -23.51 21.31
N GLU A 78 -27.22 -23.09 22.41
CA GLU A 78 -26.20 -22.05 22.41
C GLU A 78 -25.00 -22.46 21.56
N MET A 79 -24.53 -23.70 21.71
CA MET A 79 -23.45 -24.24 20.87
C MET A 79 -23.84 -24.26 19.39
N ARG A 80 -25.10 -24.58 19.06
CA ARG A 80 -25.58 -24.53 17.67
C ARG A 80 -25.57 -23.09 17.15
N LEU A 81 -26.11 -22.14 17.90
CA LEU A 81 -26.14 -20.72 17.52
C LEU A 81 -24.74 -20.13 17.37
N GLN A 82 -23.81 -20.48 18.26
CA GLN A 82 -22.42 -20.06 18.17
C GLN A 82 -21.74 -20.64 16.92
N ARG A 83 -21.96 -21.92 16.61
CA ARG A 83 -21.46 -22.53 15.38
C ARG A 83 -22.03 -21.88 14.14
N GLU A 84 -23.34 -21.61 14.11
CA GLU A 84 -23.99 -20.88 13.01
C GLU A 84 -23.47 -19.45 12.86
N ALA A 85 -23.20 -18.75 13.97
CA ALA A 85 -22.60 -17.42 13.94
C ALA A 85 -21.16 -17.48 13.41
N GLN A 86 -20.38 -18.47 13.86
CA GLN A 86 -19.02 -18.70 13.40
C GLN A 86 -19.00 -19.06 11.90
N THR A 87 -19.89 -19.93 11.43
CA THR A 87 -19.96 -20.29 10.01
C THR A 87 -20.31 -19.07 9.16
N LYS A 88 -21.30 -18.25 9.57
CA LYS A 88 -21.64 -17.00 8.88
C LYS A 88 -20.48 -16.01 8.86
N GLN A 89 -19.70 -15.89 9.94
CA GLN A 89 -18.52 -15.04 9.99
C GLN A 89 -17.42 -15.54 9.02
N ILE A 90 -17.17 -16.85 9.01
CA ILE A 90 -16.21 -17.47 8.08
C ILE A 90 -16.66 -17.31 6.63
N GLU A 91 -17.94 -17.54 6.34
CA GLU A 91 -18.52 -17.34 5.01
C GLU A 91 -18.39 -15.89 4.53
N ARG A 92 -18.69 -14.93 5.41
CA ARG A 92 -18.51 -13.50 5.11
C ARG A 92 -17.04 -13.17 4.85
N ALA A 93 -16.13 -13.68 5.68
CA ALA A 93 -14.69 -13.48 5.48
C ALA A 93 -14.22 -14.09 4.15
N ASN A 94 -14.64 -15.31 3.83
CA ASN A 94 -14.33 -15.98 2.57
C ASN A 94 -14.90 -15.23 1.36
N SER A 95 -16.09 -14.66 1.48
CA SER A 95 -16.68 -13.80 0.46
C SER A 95 -15.85 -12.54 0.24
N LEU A 96 -15.49 -11.83 1.31
CA LEU A 96 -14.66 -10.62 1.25
C LEU A 96 -13.27 -10.90 0.65
N LEU A 97 -12.62 -11.99 1.06
CA LEU A 97 -11.33 -12.40 0.50
C LEU A 97 -11.45 -12.68 -1.01
N TYR A 98 -12.53 -13.34 -1.43
CA TYR A 98 -12.79 -13.60 -2.84
C TYR A 98 -13.05 -12.31 -3.63
N GLU A 99 -13.84 -11.38 -3.09
CA GLU A 99 -14.08 -10.07 -3.70
C GLU A 99 -12.80 -9.22 -3.81
N GLN A 100 -11.86 -9.38 -2.88
CA GLN A 100 -10.55 -8.73 -2.91
C GLN A 100 -9.57 -9.33 -3.93
N THR A 101 -9.90 -10.45 -4.58
CA THR A 101 -9.07 -10.98 -5.66
C THR A 101 -9.06 -10.01 -6.84
N ASP A 102 -7.93 -9.90 -7.54
CA ASP A 102 -7.79 -8.93 -8.64
C ASP A 102 -8.73 -9.22 -9.82
N ARG A 103 -9.07 -10.50 -10.01
CA ARG A 103 -10.07 -10.92 -10.99
C ARG A 103 -11.46 -10.38 -10.65
N MET A 104 -11.86 -10.46 -9.38
CA MET A 104 -13.13 -9.89 -8.92
C MET A 104 -13.15 -8.37 -8.95
N LYS A 105 -12.05 -7.70 -8.56
CA LYS A 105 -11.91 -6.24 -8.70
C LYS A 105 -12.05 -5.79 -10.15
N THR A 106 -11.46 -6.54 -11.08
CA THR A 106 -11.58 -6.27 -12.52
C THR A 106 -13.03 -6.39 -12.96
N LEU A 107 -13.73 -7.47 -12.58
CA LEU A 107 -15.16 -7.63 -12.85
C LEU A 107 -15.99 -6.47 -12.28
N ARG A 108 -15.78 -6.10 -11.01
CA ARG A 108 -16.46 -4.97 -10.35
C ARG A 108 -16.20 -3.65 -11.08
N SER A 109 -14.96 -3.40 -11.50
CA SER A 109 -14.61 -2.21 -12.30
C SER A 109 -15.35 -2.18 -13.64
N LYS A 110 -15.53 -3.33 -14.30
CA LYS A 110 -16.31 -3.42 -15.54
C LYS A 110 -17.81 -3.25 -15.31
N GLN A 111 -18.36 -3.78 -14.22
CA GLN A 111 -19.75 -3.54 -13.81
C GLN A 111 -19.99 -2.03 -13.62
N LEU A 112 -19.12 -1.37 -12.85
CA LEU A 112 -19.20 0.08 -12.65
C LEU A 112 -19.10 0.85 -13.97
N LEU A 113 -18.24 0.43 -14.89
CA LEU A 113 -18.13 1.05 -16.21
C LEU A 113 -19.44 0.91 -17.01
N ALA A 114 -20.10 -0.25 -16.96
CA ALA A 114 -21.39 -0.44 -17.60
C ALA A 114 -22.45 0.50 -17.00
N ASP A 115 -22.49 0.63 -15.67
CA ASP A 115 -23.39 1.56 -14.97
C ASP A 115 -23.13 3.00 -15.38
N VAL A 116 -21.87 3.45 -15.37
CA VAL A 116 -21.50 4.82 -15.77
C VAL A 116 -21.91 5.13 -17.20
N VAL A 117 -21.73 4.18 -18.13
CA VAL A 117 -22.15 4.35 -19.52
C VAL A 117 -23.67 4.50 -19.62
N HIS A 118 -24.43 3.70 -18.89
CA HIS A 118 -25.88 3.79 -18.87
C HIS A 118 -26.40 5.09 -18.24
N HIS A 119 -25.82 5.50 -17.11
CA HIS A 119 -26.15 6.80 -16.51
C HIS A 119 -25.81 7.95 -17.46
N ARG A 120 -24.72 7.83 -18.23
CA ARG A 120 -24.37 8.82 -19.23
C ARG A 120 -25.38 8.90 -20.37
N THR A 121 -25.97 7.78 -20.80
CA THR A 121 -27.03 7.83 -21.82
C THR A 121 -28.26 8.55 -21.31
N ILE A 122 -28.68 8.28 -20.06
CA ILE A 122 -29.81 8.97 -19.41
C ILE A 122 -29.54 10.48 -19.32
N GLN A 123 -28.35 10.89 -18.88
CA GLN A 123 -27.99 12.31 -18.81
C GLN A 123 -28.03 13.02 -20.16
N LEU A 124 -27.66 12.32 -21.24
CA LEU A 124 -27.72 12.90 -22.59
C LEU A 124 -29.16 13.04 -23.07
N GLU A 125 -30.04 12.11 -22.73
CA GLU A 125 -31.47 12.19 -23.00
C GLU A 125 -32.10 13.35 -22.22
N GLU A 126 -31.84 13.44 -20.91
CA GLU A 126 -32.31 14.54 -20.06
C GLU A 126 -31.85 15.90 -20.58
N LYS A 127 -30.56 16.02 -20.98
CA LYS A 127 -30.03 17.25 -21.56
C LYS A 127 -30.74 17.64 -22.86
N ARG A 128 -31.14 16.67 -23.69
CA ARG A 128 -31.92 16.94 -24.91
C ARG A 128 -33.32 17.44 -24.55
N MET A 129 -34.00 16.77 -23.63
CA MET A 129 -35.34 17.18 -23.17
C MET A 129 -35.34 18.60 -22.59
N LEU A 130 -34.34 18.95 -21.78
CA LEU A 130 -34.20 20.31 -21.23
C LEU A 130 -33.96 21.33 -22.33
N LYS A 131 -33.10 21.01 -23.31
CA LYS A 131 -32.86 21.89 -24.44
C LYS A 131 -34.14 22.13 -25.25
N ASP A 132 -34.92 21.08 -25.52
CA ASP A 132 -36.18 21.21 -26.26
C ASP A 132 -37.20 22.09 -25.50
N GLN A 133 -37.21 22.03 -24.16
CA GLN A 133 -38.02 22.92 -23.31
C GLN A 133 -37.53 24.37 -23.32
N ASP A 134 -36.21 24.59 -23.26
CA ASP A 134 -35.61 25.91 -23.34
C ASP A 134 -35.88 26.55 -24.70
N ASP A 135 -35.72 25.79 -25.79
CA ASP A 135 -36.01 26.23 -27.15
C ASP A 135 -37.49 26.64 -27.29
N LEU A 136 -38.43 25.84 -26.75
CA LEU A 136 -39.86 26.20 -26.72
C LEU A 136 -40.14 27.47 -25.91
N THR A 137 -39.45 27.63 -24.77
CA THR A 137 -39.63 28.81 -23.90
C THR A 137 -39.12 30.07 -24.58
N ASN A 138 -37.97 29.98 -25.26
CA ASN A 138 -37.40 31.06 -26.04
C ASN A 138 -38.32 31.44 -27.20
N ASP A 139 -38.86 30.46 -27.94
CA ASP A 139 -39.80 30.72 -29.03
C ASP A 139 -41.06 31.48 -28.55
N LEU A 140 -41.60 31.08 -27.39
CA LEU A 140 -42.74 31.78 -26.78
C LEU A 140 -42.39 33.20 -26.33
N TYR A 141 -41.20 33.39 -25.75
CA TYR A 141 -40.72 34.71 -25.35
C TYR A 141 -40.52 35.62 -26.56
N ASP A 142 -39.89 35.11 -27.63
CA ASP A 142 -39.68 35.84 -28.88
C ASP A 142 -41.01 36.29 -29.47
N GLN A 143 -42.02 35.39 -29.53
CA GLN A 143 -43.37 35.75 -29.97
C GLN A 143 -43.99 36.88 -29.14
N GLN A 144 -43.83 36.86 -27.82
CA GLN A 144 -44.33 37.94 -26.95
C GLN A 144 -43.59 39.27 -27.18
N VAL A 145 -42.27 39.22 -27.37
CA VAL A 145 -41.47 40.42 -27.68
C VAL A 145 -41.88 40.98 -29.03
N PHE A 146 -42.01 40.14 -30.05
CA PHE A 146 -42.50 40.56 -31.38
C PHE A 146 -43.89 41.19 -31.31
N ALA A 147 -44.83 40.60 -30.55
CA ALA A 147 -46.16 41.18 -30.37
C ALA A 147 -46.10 42.58 -29.73
N LYS A 148 -45.28 42.76 -28.68
CA LYS A 148 -45.09 44.08 -28.05
C LYS A 148 -44.48 45.11 -28.98
N VAL A 149 -43.47 44.73 -29.77
CA VAL A 149 -42.86 45.62 -30.76
C VAL A 149 -43.88 46.08 -31.78
N LEU A 150 -44.75 45.18 -32.26
CA LEU A 150 -45.83 45.53 -33.18
C LEU A 150 -46.84 46.49 -32.54
N GLU A 151 -47.24 46.25 -31.29
CA GLU A 151 -48.13 47.14 -30.53
C GLU A 151 -47.50 48.54 -30.37
N ASP A 152 -46.22 48.60 -29.99
CA ASP A 152 -45.47 49.86 -29.81
C ASP A 152 -45.31 50.62 -31.13
N GLU A 153 -45.04 49.92 -32.24
CA GLU A 153 -44.99 50.51 -33.59
C GLU A 153 -46.35 51.12 -33.98
N GLU A 154 -47.46 50.43 -33.71
CA GLU A 154 -48.80 50.96 -33.95
C GLU A 154 -49.08 52.20 -33.09
N GLU A 155 -48.68 52.19 -31.82
CA GLU A 155 -48.80 53.34 -30.93
C GLU A 155 -47.98 54.53 -31.43
N GLU A 156 -46.73 54.32 -31.82
CA GLU A 156 -45.89 55.36 -32.41
C GLU A 156 -46.54 55.94 -33.68
N GLN A 157 -47.03 55.09 -34.57
CA GLN A 157 -47.73 55.53 -35.78
C GLN A 157 -48.98 56.36 -35.45
N ARG A 158 -49.75 55.96 -34.43
CA ARG A 158 -50.89 56.74 -33.93
C ARG A 158 -50.46 58.10 -33.36
N ARG A 159 -49.37 58.14 -32.58
CA ARG A 159 -48.82 59.39 -32.02
C ARG A 159 -48.31 60.32 -33.12
N ARG A 160 -47.56 59.80 -34.10
CA ARG A 160 -47.09 60.56 -35.28
C ARG A 160 -48.25 61.13 -36.09
N LYS A 161 -49.31 60.34 -36.33
CA LYS A 161 -50.53 60.83 -37.01
C LYS A 161 -51.21 61.95 -36.24
N LYS A 162 -51.35 61.83 -34.91
CA LYS A 162 -51.91 62.90 -34.07
C LYS A 162 -51.07 64.18 -34.13
N GLN A 163 -49.75 64.06 -33.99
CA GLN A 163 -48.83 65.20 -34.11
C GLN A 163 -48.92 65.88 -35.48
N LEU A 164 -49.00 65.10 -36.57
CA LEU A 164 -49.19 65.64 -37.91
C LEU A 164 -50.51 66.41 -38.03
N GLN A 165 -51.60 65.90 -37.46
CA GLN A 165 -52.90 66.59 -37.45
C GLN A 165 -52.85 67.88 -36.64
N GLU A 166 -52.22 67.87 -35.47
CA GLU A 166 -52.04 69.08 -34.64
C GLU A 166 -51.16 70.12 -35.34
N ASN A 167 -50.04 69.70 -35.93
CA ASN A 167 -49.17 70.57 -36.72
C ASN A 167 -49.90 71.17 -37.92
N ALA A 168 -50.74 70.38 -38.61
CA ALA A 168 -51.55 70.87 -39.72
C ALA A 168 -52.57 71.92 -39.24
N ARG A 169 -53.24 71.69 -38.11
CA ARG A 169 -54.15 72.68 -37.49
C ARG A 169 -53.42 73.96 -37.12
N LEU A 170 -52.26 73.84 -36.49
CA LEU A 170 -51.45 74.99 -36.09
C LEU A 170 -50.96 75.78 -37.31
N ALA A 171 -50.58 75.11 -38.39
CA ALA A 171 -50.21 75.76 -39.64
C ALA A 171 -51.37 76.55 -40.29
N VAL A 172 -52.62 76.06 -40.17
CA VAL A 172 -53.81 76.80 -40.64
C VAL A 172 -53.99 78.06 -39.80
N ILE A 173 -53.96 77.96 -38.47
CA ILE A 173 -54.08 79.11 -37.56
C ILE A 173 -52.98 80.14 -37.83
N GLN A 174 -51.73 79.71 -38.01
CA GLN A 174 -50.62 80.60 -38.33
C GLN A 174 -50.82 81.34 -39.66
N LYS A 175 -51.40 80.69 -40.68
CA LYS A 175 -51.72 81.34 -41.95
C LYS A 175 -52.80 82.40 -41.76
N GLU A 176 -53.86 82.09 -41.02
CA GLU A 176 -54.93 83.04 -40.69
C GLU A 176 -54.37 84.25 -39.93
N GLN A 177 -53.52 84.03 -38.93
CA GLN A 177 -52.85 85.12 -38.18
C GLN A 177 -51.97 86.00 -39.08
N LEU A 178 -51.24 85.40 -40.04
CA LEU A 178 -50.43 86.17 -41.00
C LEU A 178 -51.31 86.98 -41.97
N GLU A 179 -52.47 86.45 -42.37
CA GLU A 179 -53.44 87.19 -43.19
C GLU A 179 -54.07 88.34 -42.42
N GLU A 180 -54.46 88.12 -41.16
CA GLU A 180 -54.92 89.18 -40.27
C GLU A 180 -53.86 90.26 -40.08
N TYR A 181 -52.59 89.88 -39.85
CA TYR A 181 -51.48 90.82 -39.73
C TYR A 181 -51.29 91.65 -41.01
N LYS A 182 -51.33 91.02 -42.19
CA LYS A 182 -51.28 91.74 -43.48
C LYS A 182 -52.42 92.72 -43.62
N GLN A 183 -53.64 92.34 -43.24
CA GLN A 183 -54.79 93.24 -43.29
C GLN A 183 -54.65 94.42 -42.34
N ARG A 184 -54.17 94.19 -41.11
CA ARG A 184 -53.84 95.25 -40.15
C ARG A 184 -52.78 96.19 -40.72
N TYR A 185 -51.69 95.66 -41.26
CA TYR A 185 -50.62 96.45 -41.87
C TYR A 185 -51.09 97.26 -43.08
N ILE A 186 -51.97 96.72 -43.93
CA ILE A 186 -52.60 97.46 -45.03
C ILE A 186 -53.46 98.62 -44.49
N ASN A 187 -54.17 98.40 -43.38
CA ASN A 187 -54.97 99.44 -42.75
C ASN A 187 -54.07 100.52 -42.11
N GLU A 188 -53.00 100.14 -41.42
CA GLU A 188 -51.98 101.06 -40.90
C GLU A 188 -51.39 101.91 -42.04
N LEU A 189 -50.97 101.31 -43.15
CA LEU A 189 -50.49 102.06 -44.33
C LEU A 189 -51.53 103.03 -44.91
N ARG A 190 -52.83 102.70 -44.83
CA ARG A 190 -53.91 103.60 -45.25
C ARG A 190 -54.08 104.75 -44.28
N GLU A 191 -53.92 104.51 -42.98
CA GLU A 191 -53.93 105.54 -41.94
C GLU A 191 -52.69 106.43 -42.06
N GLU A 192 -51.49 105.87 -42.18
CA GLU A 192 -50.24 106.60 -42.44
C GLU A 192 -50.34 107.46 -43.70
N LYS A 193 -51.01 106.99 -44.76
CA LYS A 193 -51.24 107.81 -45.95
C LYS A 193 -52.16 109.00 -45.66
N ARG A 194 -53.23 108.80 -44.88
CA ARG A 194 -54.13 109.88 -44.45
C ARG A 194 -53.39 110.87 -43.54
N ASP A 195 -52.59 110.36 -42.62
CA ASP A 195 -51.78 111.17 -41.72
C ASP A 195 -50.68 111.91 -42.49
N GLY A 196 -50.06 111.29 -43.50
CA GLY A 196 -49.11 111.94 -44.41
C GLY A 196 -49.76 113.06 -45.21
N GLU A 197 -51.01 112.91 -45.64
CA GLU A 197 -51.80 113.98 -46.26
C GLU A 197 -52.09 115.12 -45.26
N GLN A 198 -52.30 114.82 -43.98
CA GLN A 198 -52.45 115.82 -42.93
C GLN A 198 -51.13 116.50 -42.57
N MET A 199 -50.04 115.74 -42.46
CA MET A 199 -48.70 116.25 -42.20
C MET A 199 -48.21 117.11 -43.35
N LYS A 200 -48.54 116.81 -44.61
CA LYS A 200 -48.22 117.72 -45.72
C LYS A 200 -48.88 119.09 -45.53
N LYS A 201 -50.15 119.12 -45.09
CA LYS A 201 -50.84 120.37 -44.74
C LYS A 201 -50.20 121.08 -43.55
N GLN A 202 -49.72 120.33 -42.56
CA GLN A 202 -49.01 120.90 -41.40
C GLN A 202 -47.60 121.38 -41.73
N ALA A 203 -46.83 120.65 -42.55
CA ALA A 203 -45.49 121.04 -42.99
C ALA A 203 -45.51 122.28 -43.88
N GLU A 204 -46.57 122.47 -44.68
CA GLU A 204 -46.80 123.75 -45.37
C GLU A 204 -47.01 124.90 -44.38
N GLN A 205 -47.62 124.64 -43.22
CA GLN A 205 -47.75 125.62 -42.13
C GLN A 205 -46.42 125.82 -41.37
N GLU A 206 -45.71 124.75 -41.03
CA GLU A 206 -44.44 124.79 -40.27
C GLU A 206 -43.27 125.34 -41.09
N TYR A 207 -43.25 125.19 -42.43
CA TYR A 207 -42.24 125.82 -43.29
C TYR A 207 -42.28 127.35 -43.17
N LEU A 208 -43.47 127.93 -42.94
CA LEU A 208 -43.60 129.36 -42.64
C LEU A 208 -42.94 129.69 -41.29
N ASP A 209 -43.03 128.80 -40.30
CA ASP A 209 -42.47 128.99 -38.96
C ASP A 209 -40.95 128.67 -38.87
N GLU A 210 -40.41 127.75 -39.68
CA GLU A 210 -38.99 127.34 -39.63
C GLU A 210 -38.03 128.36 -40.25
N MET A 211 -38.51 129.14 -41.23
CA MET A 211 -37.82 130.34 -41.72
C MET A 211 -37.45 131.30 -40.58
N GLU A 212 -38.19 131.28 -39.46
CA GLU A 212 -37.89 132.10 -38.28
C GLU A 212 -36.79 131.51 -37.38
N LYS A 213 -36.62 130.16 -37.35
CA LYS A 213 -35.72 129.46 -36.41
C LYS A 213 -34.31 129.17 -36.96
N GLU A 214 -34.12 128.98 -38.26
CA GLU A 214 -32.82 128.61 -38.84
C GLU A 214 -31.71 129.66 -38.61
N ARG A 215 -32.11 130.91 -38.37
CA ARG A 215 -31.24 131.99 -37.91
C ARG A 215 -30.47 131.69 -36.61
N GLN A 216 -30.95 130.77 -35.77
CA GLN A 216 -30.43 130.58 -34.42
C GLN A 216 -29.36 129.48 -34.27
N ARG A 217 -29.30 128.46 -35.17
CA ARG A 217 -28.49 127.24 -34.95
C ARG A 217 -27.03 127.29 -35.40
N LYS A 218 -26.65 128.11 -36.38
CA LYS A 218 -25.27 128.20 -36.92
C LYS A 218 -24.19 128.50 -35.87
N MET A 219 -24.58 128.94 -34.67
CA MET A 219 -23.66 129.33 -33.60
C MET A 219 -23.06 128.16 -32.79
N ARG A 220 -23.66 126.96 -32.74
CA ARG A 220 -23.26 125.91 -31.76
C ARG A 220 -22.21 124.88 -32.23
N LEU A 221 -22.02 124.68 -33.54
CA LEU A 221 -21.30 123.50 -34.05
C LEU A 221 -19.76 123.52 -33.90
N LYS A 222 -19.16 124.68 -33.61
CA LYS A 222 -17.69 124.82 -33.61
C LYS A 222 -16.98 124.18 -32.41
N GLN A 223 -17.69 123.74 -31.36
CA GLN A 223 -17.07 123.38 -30.07
C GLN A 223 -16.73 121.89 -29.87
N ALA A 224 -17.29 120.95 -30.65
CA ALA A 224 -17.22 119.51 -30.33
C ALA A 224 -16.07 118.71 -31.00
N SER A 225 -15.25 119.34 -31.85
CA SER A 225 -14.28 118.62 -32.71
C SER A 225 -12.98 118.20 -32.01
N GLU A 226 -12.65 118.71 -30.83
CA GLU A 226 -11.30 118.60 -30.25
C GLU A 226 -11.09 117.38 -29.34
N GLU A 227 -12.16 116.72 -28.86
CA GLU A 227 -12.05 115.71 -27.79
C GLU A 227 -11.65 114.28 -28.25
N THR A 228 -11.65 113.95 -29.54
CA THR A 228 -11.61 112.55 -30.02
C THR A 228 -10.22 111.94 -30.28
N GLN A 229 -9.11 112.69 -30.25
CA GLN A 229 -7.80 112.17 -30.66
C GLN A 229 -7.01 111.35 -29.60
N LEU A 230 -7.38 111.38 -28.31
CA LEU A 230 -6.51 110.85 -27.22
C LEU A 230 -6.65 109.34 -26.92
N ALA A 231 -7.70 108.65 -27.38
CA ALA A 231 -8.06 107.31 -26.87
C ALA A 231 -7.34 106.12 -27.53
N ASN A 232 -6.70 106.28 -28.69
CA ASN A 232 -6.25 105.15 -29.52
C ASN A 232 -4.87 104.53 -29.17
N GLN A 233 -4.09 105.07 -28.21
CA GLN A 233 -2.71 104.61 -27.97
C GLN A 233 -2.54 103.42 -26.99
N ARG A 234 -3.57 103.01 -26.23
CA ARG A 234 -3.40 102.09 -25.08
C ARG A 234 -3.56 100.58 -25.35
N LEU A 235 -3.99 100.13 -26.53
CA LEU A 235 -4.41 98.73 -26.75
C LEU A 235 -3.29 97.75 -27.19
N ARG A 236 -2.06 98.21 -27.49
CA ARG A 236 -1.01 97.37 -28.11
C ARG A 236 -0.10 96.57 -27.14
N ALA A 237 -0.13 96.80 -25.84
CA ALA A 237 0.86 96.24 -24.89
C ALA A 237 0.52 94.85 -24.27
N HIS A 238 -0.70 94.31 -24.42
CA HIS A 238 -1.15 93.16 -23.62
C HIS A 238 -0.95 91.76 -24.28
N ARG A 239 -0.47 91.66 -25.53
CA ARG A 239 -0.50 90.39 -26.29
C ARG A 239 0.79 89.54 -26.29
N GLU A 240 1.91 90.01 -25.73
CA GLU A 240 3.19 89.27 -25.77
C GLU A 240 3.43 88.30 -24.59
N MET A 241 2.72 88.43 -23.46
CA MET A 241 3.08 87.71 -22.21
C MET A 241 2.59 86.26 -22.04
N GLN A 242 1.80 85.69 -22.97
CA GLN A 242 1.15 84.38 -22.74
C GLN A 242 1.77 83.18 -23.47
N LYS A 243 2.77 83.35 -24.35
CA LYS A 243 3.32 82.25 -25.17
C LYS A 243 4.48 81.45 -24.53
N ASP A 244 5.05 81.90 -23.41
CA ASP A 244 6.27 81.30 -22.84
C ASP A 244 6.06 80.24 -21.74
N LYS A 245 4.82 79.95 -21.32
CA LYS A 245 4.56 79.05 -20.17
C LYS A 245 4.30 77.57 -20.49
N GLU A 246 3.98 77.18 -21.73
CA GLU A 246 3.57 75.79 -22.05
C GLU A 246 4.69 74.85 -22.54
N ARG A 247 5.93 75.31 -22.72
CA ARG A 247 7.03 74.46 -23.25
C ARG A 247 7.85 73.68 -22.21
N LEU A 248 7.52 73.77 -20.92
CA LEU A 248 8.40 73.29 -19.83
C LEU A 248 7.95 72.01 -19.09
N GLU A 249 6.80 71.39 -19.42
CA GLU A 249 6.24 70.29 -18.61
C GLU A 249 6.28 68.89 -19.26
N ASP A 250 6.62 68.76 -20.55
CA ASP A 250 6.59 67.45 -21.26
C ASP A 250 7.95 66.71 -21.33
N VAL A 251 9.06 67.31 -20.87
CA VAL A 251 10.39 66.66 -20.90
C VAL A 251 10.71 65.84 -19.64
N LYS A 252 9.89 65.92 -18.58
CA LYS A 252 10.16 65.26 -17.28
C LYS A 252 9.55 63.87 -17.08
N ARG A 253 8.79 63.32 -18.03
CA ARG A 253 8.07 62.04 -17.86
C ARG A 253 8.72 60.82 -18.53
N GLU A 254 9.72 60.99 -19.38
CA GLU A 254 10.32 59.88 -20.17
C GLU A 254 11.67 59.34 -19.63
N GLU A 255 12.25 59.93 -18.59
CA GLU A 255 13.57 59.53 -18.07
C GLU A 255 13.55 58.48 -16.92
N ASP A 256 12.40 58.21 -16.31
CA ASP A 256 12.30 57.35 -15.11
C ASP A 256 11.98 55.87 -15.38
N GLU A 257 11.44 55.51 -16.55
CA GLU A 257 11.16 54.10 -16.89
C GLU A 257 12.38 53.34 -17.45
N ARG A 258 13.36 54.05 -18.03
CA ARG A 258 14.59 53.43 -18.57
C ARG A 258 15.62 53.02 -17.50
N LYS A 259 15.51 53.50 -16.26
CA LYS A 259 16.44 53.18 -15.16
C LYS A 259 16.07 51.90 -14.37
N LYS A 260 14.84 51.38 -14.51
CA LYS A 260 14.35 50.25 -13.69
C LYS A 260 14.63 48.87 -14.29
N GLN A 261 14.77 48.74 -15.62
CA GLN A 261 14.95 47.44 -16.29
C GLN A 261 16.42 47.00 -16.49
N LEU A 262 17.38 47.90 -16.22
CA LEU A 262 18.83 47.62 -16.35
C LEU A 262 19.48 47.04 -15.07
N ARG A 263 18.74 46.92 -13.95
CA ARG A 263 19.27 46.42 -12.66
C ARG A 263 19.04 44.92 -12.39
N ASP A 264 18.00 44.31 -12.96
CA ASP A 264 17.64 42.92 -12.61
C ASP A 264 18.28 41.86 -13.53
N ALA A 265 18.71 42.22 -14.75
CA ALA A 265 19.36 41.30 -15.68
C ALA A 265 20.83 40.96 -15.32
N LYS A 266 21.53 41.82 -14.55
CA LYS A 266 22.94 41.59 -14.18
C LYS A 266 23.15 40.72 -12.93
N ARG A 267 22.09 40.32 -12.22
CA ARG A 267 22.19 39.59 -10.95
C ARG A 267 22.10 38.06 -11.09
N GLN A 268 21.60 37.54 -12.22
CA GLN A 268 21.36 36.10 -12.42
C GLN A 268 22.51 35.36 -13.12
N ASP A 269 23.33 36.05 -13.91
CA ASP A 269 24.44 35.41 -14.66
C ASP A 269 25.68 35.10 -13.79
N LEU A 270 25.85 35.78 -12.65
CA LEU A 270 27.00 35.61 -11.76
C LEU A 270 26.89 34.41 -10.80
N GLN A 271 25.71 33.78 -10.71
CA GLN A 271 25.43 32.69 -9.78
C GLN A 271 25.58 31.29 -10.40
N ARG A 272 25.60 31.18 -11.74
CA ARG A 272 25.82 29.92 -12.47
C ARG A 272 27.30 29.52 -12.53
N GLN A 273 28.21 30.47 -12.70
CA GLN A 273 29.66 30.19 -12.81
C GLN A 273 30.32 29.71 -11.50
N LYS A 274 29.69 29.91 -10.33
CA LYS A 274 30.23 29.45 -9.04
C LYS A 274 29.97 27.96 -8.75
N LYS A 275 29.08 27.28 -9.47
CA LYS A 275 28.73 25.87 -9.22
C LYS A 275 29.58 24.87 -10.02
N GLU A 276 30.16 25.27 -11.15
CA GLU A 276 30.96 24.38 -12.01
C GLU A 276 32.41 24.18 -11.53
N SER A 277 32.99 25.13 -10.79
CA SER A 277 34.36 25.02 -10.25
C SER A 277 34.52 24.05 -9.07
N ALA A 278 33.41 23.70 -8.39
CA ALA A 278 33.41 22.79 -7.25
C ALA A 278 33.47 21.30 -7.64
N GLN A 279 33.07 20.96 -8.88
CA GLN A 279 32.99 19.57 -9.36
C GLN A 279 34.35 19.04 -9.86
N ALA A 280 35.25 19.92 -10.31
CA ALA A 280 36.58 19.57 -10.84
C ALA A 280 37.63 19.17 -9.77
N ARG A 281 37.34 19.37 -8.47
CA ARG A 281 38.25 19.00 -7.35
C ARG A 281 38.13 17.52 -6.93
N LYS A 282 37.03 16.84 -7.23
CA LYS A 282 36.80 15.42 -6.86
C LYS A 282 37.52 14.41 -7.75
N GLN A 283 37.89 14.78 -8.99
CA GLN A 283 38.54 13.86 -9.94
C GLN A 283 40.03 13.59 -9.65
N ARG A 284 40.71 14.42 -8.83
CA ARG A 284 42.16 14.29 -8.54
C ARG A 284 42.52 13.24 -7.48
N MET A 285 41.54 12.69 -6.76
CA MET A 285 41.75 11.65 -5.75
C MET A 285 41.84 10.23 -6.34
N ILE A 286 41.51 10.05 -7.61
CA ILE A 286 41.40 8.72 -8.24
C ILE A 286 42.73 8.24 -8.85
N ASP A 287 43.65 9.16 -9.19
CA ASP A 287 44.89 8.83 -9.93
C ASP A 287 46.13 8.53 -9.05
N LEU A 288 46.01 8.59 -7.71
CA LEU A 288 47.13 8.31 -6.79
C LEU A 288 47.18 6.83 -6.34
N ALA A 289 46.09 6.08 -6.50
CA ALA A 289 45.97 4.69 -6.06
C ALA A 289 46.69 3.68 -6.98
N THR A 290 47.15 4.07 -8.17
CA THR A 290 47.65 3.15 -9.22
C THR A 290 49.18 2.99 -9.30
N ARG A 291 50.00 3.62 -8.42
CA ARG A 291 51.47 3.70 -8.66
C ARG A 291 52.46 2.95 -7.75
N ASN A 292 52.12 2.35 -6.60
CA ASN A 292 53.17 1.85 -5.69
C ASN A 292 53.09 0.39 -5.20
N LEU A 293 52.15 -0.43 -5.68
CA LEU A 293 52.13 -1.88 -5.39
C LEU A 293 53.08 -2.71 -6.30
N VAL A 294 53.70 -2.10 -7.31
CA VAL A 294 54.60 -2.76 -8.29
C VAL A 294 56.04 -2.96 -7.76
N LYS A 295 56.39 -2.51 -6.55
CA LYS A 295 57.77 -2.57 -6.02
C LYS A 295 58.13 -3.81 -5.17
N LEU A 296 57.22 -4.77 -5.00
CA LEU A 296 57.38 -5.91 -4.06
C LEU A 296 57.93 -7.22 -4.66
N GLU A 297 58.29 -7.30 -5.95
CA GLU A 297 58.54 -8.59 -6.63
C GLU A 297 59.99 -8.92 -7.06
N GLN A 298 61.04 -8.15 -6.76
CA GLN A 298 62.35 -8.33 -7.43
C GLN A 298 63.60 -8.68 -6.58
N GLN A 299 63.53 -9.09 -5.30
CA GLN A 299 64.75 -9.30 -4.47
C GLN A 299 64.77 -10.53 -3.53
N GLY A 300 64.71 -11.74 -4.11
CA GLY A 300 65.20 -12.97 -3.48
C GLY A 300 66.36 -13.61 -4.28
N GLU A 301 67.07 -14.56 -3.65
CA GLU A 301 67.63 -15.79 -4.27
C GLU A 301 69.14 -16.05 -4.53
N VAL A 302 70.17 -15.25 -4.19
CA VAL A 302 71.57 -15.64 -4.59
C VAL A 302 72.69 -15.47 -3.53
N ARG A 303 72.72 -16.18 -2.38
CA ARG A 303 73.96 -16.15 -1.53
C ARG A 303 74.32 -17.29 -0.56
N LEU A 304 73.58 -18.39 -0.40
CA LEU A 304 73.76 -19.31 0.77
C LEU A 304 74.53 -20.64 0.54
N GLN A 305 75.25 -20.88 -0.56
CA GLN A 305 75.66 -22.25 -0.98
C GLN A 305 77.14 -22.72 -0.78
N ASN A 306 78.05 -22.02 -0.07
CA ASN A 306 79.51 -22.25 -0.24
C ASN A 306 80.41 -22.84 0.93
N GLN A 307 79.95 -23.53 1.99
CA GLN A 307 80.80 -23.81 3.21
C GLN A 307 81.17 -25.28 3.65
N SER A 308 81.02 -26.39 2.89
CA SER A 308 80.95 -27.77 3.46
C SER A 308 82.15 -28.79 3.32
N LYS A 309 83.43 -28.46 3.07
CA LYS A 309 84.42 -29.46 2.52
C LYS A 309 85.69 -29.94 3.33
N GLU A 310 85.86 -29.87 4.66
CA GLU A 310 87.23 -29.91 5.30
C GLU A 310 87.73 -31.08 6.24
N VAL A 311 87.08 -32.25 6.49
CA VAL A 311 87.32 -33.07 7.75
C VAL A 311 88.15 -34.42 7.72
N GLN A 312 88.64 -35.00 6.61
CA GLN A 312 88.95 -36.47 6.51
C GLN A 312 90.32 -37.12 6.93
N ALA A 313 91.29 -36.54 7.65
CA ALA A 313 92.71 -37.01 7.57
C ALA A 313 93.47 -37.60 8.82
N LYS A 314 93.02 -38.59 9.64
CA LYS A 314 93.67 -38.88 10.97
C LYS A 314 94.03 -40.33 11.48
N GLU A 315 94.01 -41.45 10.73
CA GLU A 315 93.87 -42.81 11.36
C GLU A 315 95.05 -43.85 11.44
N ASP A 316 96.26 -43.71 10.87
CA ASP A 316 97.06 -44.91 10.48
C ASP A 316 98.12 -45.62 11.43
N LYS A 317 98.31 -45.35 12.73
CA LYS A 317 99.62 -45.68 13.42
C LYS A 317 99.79 -46.91 14.36
N GLU A 318 98.84 -47.83 14.53
CA GLU A 318 98.68 -48.63 15.77
C GLU A 318 99.14 -50.13 15.82
N LEU A 319 99.96 -50.66 14.89
CA LEU A 319 99.88 -52.10 14.55
C LEU A 319 100.94 -53.11 15.06
N LYS A 320 102.09 -52.72 15.64
CA LYS A 320 103.28 -53.61 15.70
C LYS A 320 103.54 -54.43 16.99
N ASP A 321 103.10 -54.03 18.18
CA ASP A 321 103.42 -54.71 19.46
C ASP A 321 102.74 -56.08 19.71
N ARG A 322 102.26 -56.70 18.63
CA ARG A 322 101.31 -57.81 18.66
C ARG A 322 101.92 -59.21 18.54
N ALA A 323 103.24 -59.37 18.41
CA ALA A 323 103.81 -60.64 17.95
C ALA A 323 104.21 -61.65 19.06
N ALA A 324 104.85 -61.20 20.14
CA ALA A 324 105.47 -62.09 21.13
C ALA A 324 104.49 -62.69 22.16
N ARG A 325 103.36 -62.03 22.43
CA ARG A 325 102.23 -62.59 23.21
C ARG A 325 101.69 -63.91 22.62
N ARG A 326 101.93 -64.16 21.32
CA ARG A 326 101.28 -65.25 20.57
C ARG A 326 101.78 -66.66 20.84
N ALA A 327 102.95 -66.86 21.45
CA ALA A 327 103.54 -68.20 21.57
C ALA A 327 103.08 -68.93 22.83
N ALA A 328 103.15 -68.30 24.00
CA ALA A 328 102.64 -68.85 25.26
C ALA A 328 101.12 -69.02 25.26
N GLU A 329 100.43 -68.18 24.49
CA GLU A 329 99.01 -68.38 24.15
C GLU A 329 98.75 -69.76 23.52
N LYS A 330 99.61 -70.26 22.62
CA LYS A 330 99.31 -71.48 21.84
C LYS A 330 99.10 -72.75 22.66
N ASP A 331 99.85 -72.95 23.75
CA ASP A 331 99.75 -74.16 24.56
C ASP A 331 98.62 -74.10 25.59
N ALA A 332 98.33 -72.92 26.14
CA ALA A 332 97.12 -72.68 26.92
C ALA A 332 95.87 -72.87 26.03
N ILE A 333 95.96 -72.43 24.77
CA ILE A 333 94.93 -72.64 23.75
C ILE A 333 94.71 -74.12 23.47
N ALA A 334 95.74 -74.97 23.43
CA ALA A 334 95.55 -76.39 23.08
C ALA A 334 94.75 -77.18 24.14
N ARG A 335 95.05 -77.00 25.43
CA ARG A 335 94.29 -77.65 26.53
C ARG A 335 92.90 -77.06 26.69
N SER A 336 92.80 -75.72 26.58
CA SER A 336 91.50 -75.04 26.52
C SER A 336 90.67 -75.53 25.35
N ARG A 337 91.26 -75.75 24.16
CA ARG A 337 90.55 -76.26 22.96
C ARG A 337 89.94 -77.63 23.16
N ARG A 338 90.62 -78.55 23.85
CA ARG A 338 90.06 -79.89 24.09
C ARG A 338 88.84 -79.84 25.00
N TYR A 339 88.93 -79.12 26.12
CA TYR A 339 87.81 -78.93 27.02
C TYR A 339 86.67 -78.12 26.37
N GLN A 340 87.01 -77.09 25.58
CA GLN A 340 86.04 -76.35 24.78
C GLN A 340 85.35 -77.21 23.73
N LEU A 341 86.02 -78.17 23.09
CA LEU A 341 85.38 -79.05 22.12
C LEU A 341 84.35 -79.97 22.77
N GLU A 342 84.62 -80.44 23.99
CA GLU A 342 83.70 -81.29 24.75
C GLU A 342 82.51 -80.50 25.31
N CYS A 343 82.76 -79.31 25.88
CA CYS A 343 81.69 -78.38 26.24
C CYS A 343 80.86 -77.97 25.02
N LYS A 344 81.49 -77.67 23.88
CA LYS A 344 80.78 -77.36 22.63
C LYS A 344 79.96 -78.52 22.11
N GLN A 345 80.39 -79.76 22.28
CA GLN A 345 79.58 -80.91 21.88
C GLN A 345 78.33 -81.04 22.74
N ARG A 346 78.44 -80.87 24.06
CA ARG A 346 77.27 -80.89 24.96
C ARG A 346 76.35 -79.69 24.76
N GLU A 347 76.92 -78.50 24.56
CA GLU A 347 76.16 -77.30 24.19
C GLU A 347 75.44 -77.52 22.87
N LYS A 348 76.09 -78.12 21.87
CA LYS A 348 75.47 -78.41 20.58
C LYS A 348 74.33 -79.42 20.68
N GLU A 349 74.48 -80.47 21.48
CA GLU A 349 73.40 -81.44 21.74
C GLU A 349 72.21 -80.80 22.47
N HIS A 350 72.47 -79.88 23.40
CA HIS A 350 71.43 -79.10 24.08
C HIS A 350 70.76 -78.10 23.13
N GLU A 351 71.54 -77.37 22.33
CA GLU A 351 71.07 -76.46 21.29
C GLU A 351 70.23 -77.20 20.24
N ASP A 352 70.62 -78.41 19.84
CA ASP A 352 69.87 -79.23 18.90
C ASP A 352 68.52 -79.66 19.48
N GLN A 353 68.45 -79.96 20.79
CA GLN A 353 67.20 -80.29 21.49
C GLN A 353 66.30 -79.05 21.66
N GLU A 354 66.86 -77.93 22.12
CA GLU A 354 66.12 -76.65 22.22
C GLU A 354 65.65 -76.16 20.85
N ALA A 355 66.43 -76.38 19.79
CA ALA A 355 66.04 -76.07 18.42
C ALA A 355 64.86 -76.94 17.96
N LEU A 356 64.86 -78.24 18.28
CA LEU A 356 63.76 -79.14 17.98
C LEU A 356 62.47 -78.74 18.72
N GLU A 357 62.56 -78.44 20.01
CA GLU A 357 61.43 -77.94 20.79
C GLU A 357 60.93 -76.59 20.25
N SER A 358 61.84 -75.69 19.89
CA SER A 358 61.52 -74.41 19.27
C SER A 358 60.80 -74.61 17.94
N VAL A 359 61.25 -75.51 17.08
CA VAL A 359 60.60 -75.82 15.79
C VAL A 359 59.18 -76.34 16.01
N ILE A 360 58.96 -77.24 16.98
CA ILE A 360 57.63 -77.75 17.32
C ILE A 360 56.73 -76.62 17.84
N GLN A 361 57.26 -75.77 18.72
CA GLN A 361 56.51 -74.62 19.24
C GLN A 361 56.17 -73.61 18.14
N TRP A 362 57.09 -73.33 17.21
CA TRP A 362 56.87 -72.48 16.05
C TRP A 362 55.85 -73.06 15.08
N GLU A 363 55.85 -74.37 14.85
CA GLU A 363 54.84 -75.02 14.01
C GLU A 363 53.44 -74.92 14.64
N GLN A 364 53.33 -75.17 15.95
CA GLN A 364 52.07 -75.01 16.68
C GLN A 364 51.61 -73.55 16.75
N PHE A 365 52.54 -72.61 16.83
CA PHE A 365 52.25 -71.17 16.78
C PHE A 365 51.79 -70.77 15.37
N GLY A 366 52.48 -71.22 14.32
CA GLY A 366 52.10 -70.98 12.92
C GLY A 366 50.70 -71.50 12.60
N ARG A 367 50.37 -72.73 13.04
CA ARG A 367 49.01 -73.29 12.89
C ARG A 367 47.94 -72.47 13.64
N ARG A 368 48.27 -71.94 14.83
CA ARG A 368 47.37 -71.07 15.59
C ARG A 368 47.13 -69.75 14.87
N ILE A 369 48.19 -69.13 14.35
CA ILE A 369 48.11 -67.88 13.57
C ILE A 369 47.31 -68.10 12.30
N GLU A 370 47.55 -69.18 11.55
CA GLU A 370 46.75 -69.49 10.35
C GLU A 370 45.27 -69.68 10.64
N MET A 371 44.92 -70.32 11.76
CA MET A 371 43.51 -70.44 12.17
C MET A 371 42.93 -69.09 12.56
N GLN A 372 43.67 -68.24 13.28
CA GLN A 372 43.23 -66.89 13.63
C GLN A 372 43.02 -66.03 12.39
N VAL A 373 43.97 -66.02 11.45
CA VAL A 373 43.84 -65.28 10.17
C VAL A 373 42.63 -65.75 9.38
N LYS A 374 42.39 -67.07 9.29
CA LYS A 374 41.19 -67.61 8.62
C LYS A 374 39.89 -67.19 9.30
N GLN A 375 39.88 -67.11 10.64
CA GLN A 375 38.73 -66.63 11.39
C GLN A 375 38.50 -65.13 11.16
N GLU A 376 39.54 -64.32 11.25
CA GLU A 376 39.49 -62.87 10.99
C GLU A 376 39.03 -62.57 9.56
N GLU A 377 39.52 -63.29 8.55
CA GLU A 377 39.07 -63.15 7.16
C GLU A 377 37.59 -63.51 7.00
N GLN A 378 37.11 -64.54 7.70
CA GLN A 378 35.69 -64.90 7.69
C GLN A 378 34.83 -63.85 8.38
N GLU A 379 35.28 -63.32 9.51
CA GLU A 379 34.61 -62.24 10.24
C GLU A 379 34.53 -60.97 9.39
N GLN A 380 35.64 -60.55 8.77
CA GLN A 380 35.69 -59.41 7.84
C GLN A 380 34.72 -59.60 6.67
N ARG A 381 34.70 -60.78 6.04
CA ARG A 381 33.74 -61.09 4.96
C ARG A 381 32.30 -60.98 5.43
N MET A 382 32.00 -61.42 6.65
CA MET A 382 30.66 -61.32 7.22
C MET A 382 30.27 -59.88 7.55
N GLU A 383 31.22 -59.07 8.03
CA GLU A 383 31.04 -57.63 8.26
C GLU A 383 30.83 -56.86 6.96
N ASP A 384 31.64 -57.12 5.93
CA ASP A 384 31.50 -56.53 4.61
C ASP A 384 30.16 -56.88 3.97
N LEU A 385 29.71 -58.13 4.11
CA LEU A 385 28.39 -58.56 3.64
C LEU A 385 27.26 -57.82 4.37
N ARG A 386 27.36 -57.69 5.71
CA ARG A 386 26.39 -56.92 6.51
C ARG A 386 26.36 -55.46 6.09
N LEU A 387 27.53 -54.85 5.87
CA LEU A 387 27.66 -53.48 5.42
C LEU A 387 27.04 -53.30 4.03
N ALA A 388 27.32 -54.19 3.08
CA ALA A 388 26.76 -54.15 1.73
C ALA A 388 25.22 -54.28 1.76
N VAL A 389 24.68 -55.18 2.59
CA VAL A 389 23.23 -55.31 2.80
C VAL A 389 22.64 -54.04 3.39
N GLY A 390 23.27 -53.45 4.40
CA GLY A 390 22.85 -52.20 5.02
C GLY A 390 22.86 -51.03 4.02
N GLN A 391 23.92 -50.88 3.23
CA GLN A 391 24.03 -49.86 2.18
C GLN A 391 22.96 -50.04 1.10
N LYS A 392 22.67 -51.27 0.69
CA LYS A 392 21.59 -51.57 -0.24
C LYS A 392 20.23 -51.17 0.33
N GLN A 393 19.93 -51.51 1.58
CA GLN A 393 18.70 -51.12 2.25
C GLN A 393 18.55 -49.59 2.35
N GLN A 394 19.63 -48.87 2.67
CA GLN A 394 19.64 -47.40 2.69
C GLN A 394 19.41 -46.80 1.28
N ALA A 395 20.03 -47.38 0.25
CA ALA A 395 19.84 -46.95 -1.13
C ALA A 395 18.41 -47.18 -1.61
N ASP A 396 17.82 -48.34 -1.28
CA ASP A 396 16.43 -48.67 -1.61
C ASP A 396 15.44 -47.78 -0.84
N ALA A 397 15.70 -47.50 0.45
CA ALA A 397 14.93 -46.55 1.24
C ALA A 397 14.98 -45.14 0.63
N ARG A 398 16.17 -44.63 0.26
CA ARG A 398 16.31 -43.33 -0.43
C ARG A 398 15.63 -43.30 -1.79
N ARG A 399 15.65 -44.41 -2.54
CA ARG A 399 14.92 -44.50 -3.82
C ARG A 399 13.41 -44.45 -3.59
N LYS A 400 12.91 -45.09 -2.54
CA LYS A 400 11.50 -45.05 -2.15
C LYS A 400 11.09 -43.64 -1.74
N THR A 401 11.82 -42.99 -0.84
CA THR A 401 11.50 -41.62 -0.41
C THR A 401 11.48 -40.64 -1.59
N ARG A 402 12.46 -40.70 -2.50
CA ARG A 402 12.46 -39.86 -3.72
C ARG A 402 11.26 -40.12 -4.64
N LYS A 403 10.80 -41.38 -4.73
CA LYS A 403 9.60 -41.71 -5.50
C LYS A 403 8.36 -41.14 -4.81
N ASP A 404 8.26 -41.30 -3.49
CA ASP A 404 7.14 -40.80 -2.70
C ASP A 404 7.09 -39.26 -2.75
N GLU A 405 8.22 -38.57 -2.63
CA GLU A 405 8.34 -37.11 -2.82
C GLU A 405 7.89 -36.67 -4.22
N ARG A 406 8.27 -37.41 -5.26
CA ARG A 406 7.84 -37.10 -6.63
C ARG A 406 6.33 -37.34 -6.82
N VAL A 407 5.77 -38.36 -6.20
CA VAL A 407 4.33 -38.63 -6.22
C VAL A 407 3.59 -37.53 -5.47
N ALA A 408 4.05 -37.15 -4.28
CA ALA A 408 3.49 -36.05 -3.51
C ALA A 408 3.52 -34.73 -4.30
N ALA A 409 4.67 -34.37 -4.89
CA ALA A 409 4.77 -33.18 -5.72
C ALA A 409 3.83 -33.21 -6.93
N LEU A 410 3.58 -34.38 -7.53
CA LEU A 410 2.61 -34.52 -8.62
C LEU A 410 1.17 -34.37 -8.11
N GLN A 411 0.85 -34.90 -6.93
CA GLN A 411 -0.45 -34.73 -6.28
C GLN A 411 -0.70 -33.27 -5.92
N ASP A 412 0.26 -32.60 -5.27
CA ASP A 412 0.19 -31.17 -4.93
C ASP A 412 -0.05 -30.31 -6.19
N ASN A 413 0.65 -30.60 -7.28
CA ASN A 413 0.43 -29.92 -8.56
C ASN A 413 -0.96 -30.18 -9.14
N GLN A 414 -1.50 -31.40 -9.00
CA GLN A 414 -2.86 -31.71 -9.43
C GLN A 414 -3.90 -31.00 -8.56
N GLU A 415 -3.70 -30.96 -7.25
CA GLU A 415 -4.58 -30.26 -6.32
C GLU A 415 -4.57 -28.75 -6.57
N ALA A 416 -3.38 -28.16 -6.79
CA ALA A 416 -3.25 -26.75 -7.17
C ALA A 416 -3.98 -26.44 -8.48
N ARG A 417 -3.87 -27.32 -9.49
CA ARG A 417 -4.63 -27.16 -10.74
C ARG A 417 -6.14 -27.24 -10.51
N ARG A 418 -6.61 -28.23 -9.75
CA ARG A 418 -8.04 -28.36 -9.40
C ARG A 418 -8.56 -27.14 -8.65
N ALA A 419 -7.77 -26.57 -7.74
CA ALA A 419 -8.13 -25.35 -7.03
C ALA A 419 -8.26 -24.15 -7.99
N LEU A 420 -7.33 -23.99 -8.93
CA LEU A 420 -7.40 -22.94 -9.96
C LEU A 420 -8.60 -23.12 -10.92
N ASP A 421 -8.91 -24.35 -11.30
CA ASP A 421 -10.06 -24.67 -12.13
C ASP A 421 -11.36 -24.35 -11.37
N TYR A 422 -11.47 -24.75 -10.10
CA TYR A 422 -12.59 -24.41 -9.23
C TYR A 422 -12.78 -22.90 -9.06
N GLU A 423 -11.70 -22.15 -8.82
CA GLU A 423 -11.75 -20.68 -8.76
C GLU A 423 -12.23 -20.07 -10.08
N THR A 424 -11.82 -20.64 -11.20
CA THR A 424 -12.20 -20.18 -12.53
C THR A 424 -13.67 -20.43 -12.81
N ASP A 425 -14.19 -21.59 -12.44
CA ASP A 425 -15.61 -21.92 -12.61
C ASP A 425 -16.47 -21.10 -11.65
N ARG A 426 -16.04 -20.92 -10.40
CA ARG A 426 -16.70 -20.00 -9.45
C ARG A 426 -16.76 -18.59 -10.02
N PHE A 427 -15.68 -18.10 -10.62
CA PHE A 427 -15.67 -16.78 -11.25
C PHE A 427 -16.65 -16.68 -12.42
N LYS A 428 -16.70 -17.70 -13.28
CA LYS A 428 -17.64 -17.72 -14.41
C LYS A 428 -19.09 -17.62 -13.93
N VAL A 429 -19.46 -18.35 -12.88
CA VAL A 429 -20.81 -18.29 -12.30
C VAL A 429 -21.11 -16.88 -11.79
N VAL A 430 -20.21 -16.29 -11.01
CA VAL A 430 -20.41 -14.93 -10.45
C VAL A 430 -20.47 -13.88 -11.56
N ALA A 431 -19.62 -14.00 -12.58
CA ALA A 431 -19.59 -13.07 -13.71
C ALA A 431 -20.80 -13.24 -14.65
N GLN A 432 -21.36 -14.45 -14.76
CA GLN A 432 -22.64 -14.70 -15.44
C GLN A 432 -23.80 -14.08 -14.68
N GLN A 433 -23.89 -14.30 -13.36
CA GLN A 433 -24.89 -13.65 -12.51
C GLN A 433 -24.83 -12.13 -12.62
N ALA A 434 -23.62 -11.55 -12.56
CA ALA A 434 -23.40 -10.13 -12.78
C ALA A 434 -23.90 -9.61 -14.13
N LEU A 435 -23.82 -10.44 -15.17
CA LEU A 435 -24.26 -10.12 -16.52
C LEU A 435 -25.77 -10.25 -16.67
N ASP A 436 -26.37 -11.24 -16.03
CA ASP A 436 -27.82 -11.43 -16.00
C ASP A 436 -28.50 -10.33 -15.18
N GLU A 437 -27.97 -10.00 -14.00
CA GLU A 437 -28.41 -8.84 -13.21
C GLU A 437 -28.32 -7.54 -14.02
N ALA A 438 -27.25 -7.35 -14.79
CA ALA A 438 -27.09 -6.18 -15.63
C ALA A 438 -28.16 -6.10 -16.74
N ARG A 439 -28.51 -7.24 -17.32
CA ARG A 439 -29.59 -7.35 -18.32
C ARG A 439 -30.96 -7.10 -17.70
N GLU A 440 -31.23 -7.66 -16.53
CA GLU A 440 -32.48 -7.46 -15.79
C GLU A 440 -32.70 -5.99 -15.42
N ARG A 441 -31.62 -5.29 -15.04
CA ARG A 441 -31.67 -3.83 -14.80
C ARG A 441 -31.85 -2.99 -16.07
N GLY A 442 -31.80 -3.59 -17.26
CA GLY A 442 -31.96 -2.88 -18.52
C GLY A 442 -30.74 -2.04 -18.92
N LEU A 443 -29.53 -2.39 -18.46
CA LEU A 443 -28.31 -1.67 -18.84
C LEU A 443 -28.10 -1.71 -20.36
N SER A 444 -27.95 -0.53 -20.96
CA SER A 444 -27.83 -0.38 -22.42
C SER A 444 -26.56 -1.01 -22.99
N ASN A 445 -25.47 -1.04 -22.22
CA ASN A 445 -24.19 -1.58 -22.66
C ASN A 445 -23.59 -2.57 -21.64
N VAL A 446 -23.79 -3.87 -21.90
CA VAL A 446 -23.27 -4.97 -21.06
C VAL A 446 -21.89 -5.47 -21.56
N PHE A 447 -21.37 -4.91 -22.65
CA PHE A 447 -20.10 -5.33 -23.24
C PHE A 447 -18.90 -5.29 -22.28
N PRO A 448 -18.75 -4.28 -21.38
CA PRO A 448 -17.65 -4.28 -20.42
C PRO A 448 -17.63 -5.54 -19.54
N ILE A 449 -18.80 -6.01 -19.10
CA ILE A 449 -18.95 -7.20 -18.26
C ILE A 449 -18.67 -8.47 -19.08
N GLN A 450 -19.16 -8.54 -20.32
CA GLN A 450 -18.84 -9.65 -21.24
C GLN A 450 -17.34 -9.77 -21.48
N LYS A 451 -16.65 -8.64 -21.62
CA LYS A 451 -15.20 -8.63 -21.81
C LYS A 451 -14.47 -9.22 -20.59
N ALA A 452 -14.97 -8.98 -19.37
CA ALA A 452 -14.40 -9.54 -18.14
C ALA A 452 -14.47 -11.07 -18.08
N LEU A 453 -15.45 -11.69 -18.73
CA LEU A 453 -15.57 -13.15 -18.83
C LEU A 453 -14.49 -13.78 -19.74
N VAL A 454 -14.07 -13.03 -20.77
CA VAL A 454 -13.12 -13.51 -21.79
C VAL A 454 -11.68 -13.12 -21.47
N GLU A 455 -11.46 -12.02 -20.74
CA GLU A 455 -10.13 -11.56 -20.34
C GLU A 455 -9.42 -12.64 -19.49
N LYS A 456 -8.19 -12.99 -19.92
CA LYS A 456 -7.32 -13.92 -19.17
C LYS A 456 -7.01 -13.35 -17.79
N ARG A 457 -6.84 -14.23 -16.80
CA ARG A 457 -6.42 -13.86 -15.44
C ARG A 457 -5.14 -13.01 -15.55
N ILE A 458 -5.26 -11.72 -15.24
CA ILE A 458 -4.11 -10.86 -15.06
C ILE A 458 -3.71 -11.05 -13.60
N ASP A 459 -2.85 -12.05 -13.35
CA ASP A 459 -2.13 -12.11 -12.09
C ASP A 459 -1.14 -10.95 -12.11
N LEU A 460 -1.59 -9.78 -11.65
CA LEU A 460 -0.67 -8.73 -11.27
C LEU A 460 0.14 -9.32 -10.11
N LEU A 461 1.32 -9.85 -10.43
CA LEU A 461 2.32 -10.20 -9.43
C LEU A 461 2.34 -9.04 -8.43
N HIS A 462 2.20 -9.36 -7.14
CA HIS A 462 2.20 -8.36 -6.09
C HIS A 462 3.34 -7.39 -6.37
N ALA A 463 3.03 -6.10 -6.51
CA ALA A 463 4.02 -5.04 -6.71
C ALA A 463 4.94 -4.85 -5.47
N SER A 464 5.08 -5.87 -4.62
CA SER A 464 6.20 -6.02 -3.70
C SER A 464 7.41 -6.50 -4.48
N GLY A 465 8.05 -5.57 -5.20
CA GLY A 465 9.41 -5.73 -5.70
C GLY A 465 10.45 -5.77 -4.58
N PHE A 466 10.19 -6.49 -3.49
CA PHE A 466 11.23 -6.91 -2.57
C PHE A 466 11.84 -8.19 -3.12
N ARG A 467 12.94 -8.01 -3.87
CA ARG A 467 13.96 -9.04 -3.99
C ARG A 467 14.33 -9.49 -2.59
N VAL A 468 14.16 -10.77 -2.29
CA VAL A 468 14.97 -11.47 -1.29
C VAL A 468 16.16 -12.06 -2.02
#